data_AF-A0A257Y5K6-F1
#
_entry.id   AF-A0A257Y5K6-F1
#
_cell.length_a   1.000
_cell.length_b   1.000
_cell.length_c   1.000
_cell.angle_alpha   90.00
_cell.angle_beta   90.00
_cell.angle_gamma   90.00
#
_symmetry.space_group_name_H-M   'P 1'
#
loop_
_entity.id
_entity.type
_entity.pdbx_description
1 polymer ?
#
loop_
_entity_poly.entity_id
_entity_poly.type
_entity_poly.pdbx_seq_one_letter_code
_entity_poly.pdbx_strand_id
1 'polypeptide(L)' 'MVAVSANRLELLQIAEAVAREKTIDRSIVIAAMEDAIAKAARSRYGQETDIHADINPKTGE' A
#
# COMPACT_ATOMS: atom_id res chain seq x y z
N MET A 1 -2.91 -14.38 18.83
CA MET A 1 -2.39 -14.23 17.46
C MET A 1 -3.49 -13.65 16.57
N VAL A 2 -3.79 -12.35 16.67
CA VAL A 2 -4.66 -11.63 15.71
C VAL A 2 -4.32 -10.13 15.80
N ALA A 3 -3.38 -9.66 14.97
CA ALA A 3 -3.11 -8.21 14.80
C ALA A 3 -2.86 -7.83 13.34
N VAL A 4 -2.73 -8.80 12.44
CA VAL A 4 -2.44 -8.54 11.02
C VAL A 4 -3.71 -8.16 10.23
N SER A 5 -4.90 -8.47 10.75
CA SER A 5 -6.18 -8.21 10.06
C SER A 5 -6.67 -6.76 10.15
N ALA A 6 -6.39 -6.04 11.23
CA ALA A 6 -6.78 -4.63 11.36
C ALA A 6 -6.03 -3.74 10.35
N ASN A 7 -4.74 -4.02 10.14
CA ASN A 7 -3.86 -3.16 9.36
C ASN A 7 -4.17 -3.16 7.84
N ARG A 8 -4.65 -4.27 7.27
CA ARG A 8 -4.98 -4.37 5.83
C ARG A 8 -6.25 -3.60 5.46
N LEU A 9 -7.30 -3.77 6.27
CA LEU A 9 -8.56 -3.06 6.05
C LEU A 9 -8.39 -1.56 6.29
N GLU A 10 -7.59 -1.20 7.29
CA GLU A 10 -7.19 0.17 7.57
C GLU A 10 -6.41 0.79 6.41
N LEU A 11 -5.50 0.04 5.77
CA LEU A 11 -4.76 0.49 4.59
C LEU A 11 -5.69 0.88 3.45
N LEU A 12 -6.67 0.03 3.11
CA LEU A 12 -7.65 0.35 2.07
C LEU A 12 -8.53 1.56 2.43
N GLN A 13 -8.89 1.70 3.71
CA GLN A 13 -9.67 2.85 4.18
C GLN A 13 -8.87 4.15 4.07
N ILE A 14 -7.58 4.13 4.41
CA ILE A 14 -6.68 5.28 4.23
C ILE A 14 -6.58 5.64 2.75
N ALA A 15 -6.37 4.63 1.88
CA ALA A 15 -6.29 4.86 0.44
C ALA A 15 -7.57 5.54 -0.09
N GLU A 16 -8.74 5.10 0.40
CA GLU A 16 -10.01 5.68 -0.03
C GLU A 16 -10.29 7.06 0.57
N ALA A 17 -9.84 7.33 1.79
CA ALA A 17 -9.90 8.66 2.39
C ALA A 17 -9.05 9.66 1.59
N VAL A 18 -7.81 9.29 1.25
CA VAL A 18 -6.91 10.13 0.45
C VAL A 18 -7.44 10.34 -0.96
N ALA A 19 -7.96 9.29 -1.60
CA ALA A 19 -8.59 9.37 -2.92
C ALA A 19 -9.74 10.38 -2.95
N ARG A 20 -10.62 10.33 -1.92
CA ARG A 20 -11.72 11.29 -1.76
C ARG A 20 -11.23 12.71 -1.49
N GLU A 21 -10.26 12.89 -0.60
CA GLU A 21 -9.73 14.20 -0.24
C GLU A 21 -9.07 14.90 -1.43
N LYS A 22 -8.28 14.15 -2.22
CA LYS A 22 -7.55 14.69 -3.37
C LYS A 22 -8.32 14.61 -4.67
N THR A 23 -9.53 14.05 -4.67
CA THR A 23 -10.37 13.82 -5.87
C THR A 23 -9.60 13.08 -6.98
N ILE A 24 -8.97 11.96 -6.61
CA ILE A 24 -8.23 11.10 -7.53
C ILE A 24 -8.74 9.65 -7.45
N ASP A 25 -8.47 8.86 -8.49
CA ASP A 25 -8.87 7.45 -8.49
C ASP A 25 -8.13 6.67 -7.39
N ARG A 26 -8.87 5.82 -6.68
CA ARG A 26 -8.33 4.98 -5.60
C ARG A 26 -7.19 4.07 -6.09
N SER A 27 -7.23 3.61 -7.34
CA SER A 27 -6.16 2.80 -7.94
C SER A 27 -4.83 3.56 -8.02
N ILE A 28 -4.86 4.87 -8.25
CA ILE A 28 -3.65 5.72 -8.26
C ILE A 28 -3.04 5.79 -6.86
N VAL A 29 -3.89 5.92 -5.84
CA VAL A 29 -3.43 5.94 -4.44
C VAL A 29 -2.81 4.59 -4.06
N ILE A 30 -3.46 3.49 -4.42
CA ILE A 30 -2.94 2.14 -4.15
C ILE A 30 -1.59 1.92 -4.84
N ALA A 31 -1.46 2.27 -6.12
CA ALA A 31 -0.18 2.18 -6.84
C ALA A 31 0.92 3.03 -6.19
N ALA A 32 0.59 4.24 -5.72
CA ALA A 32 1.55 5.07 -5.00
C ALA A 32 1.96 4.46 -3.65
N MET A 33 1.05 3.75 -2.97
CA MET A 33 1.36 3.02 -1.74
C MET A 33 2.25 1.80 -2.01
N GLU A 34 2.00 1.06 -3.09
CA GLU A 34 2.87 -0.03 -3.56
C GLU A 34 4.30 0.47 -3.81
N ASP A 35 4.43 1.56 -4.57
CA ASP A 35 5.73 2.20 -4.84
C ASP A 35 6.43 2.62 -3.54
N ALA A 36 5.69 3.19 -2.59
CA ALA A 36 6.22 3.61 -1.30
C ALA A 36 6.70 2.41 -0.45
N ILE A 37 5.94 1.31 -0.43
CA ILE A 37 6.31 0.08 0.28
C ILE A 37 7.54 -0.56 -0.38
N ALA A 38 7.56 -0.68 -1.70
CA ALA A 38 8.70 -1.22 -2.44
C ALA A 38 9.97 -0.38 -2.21
N LYS A 39 9.84 0.95 -2.17
CA LYS A 39 10.95 1.85 -1.83
C LYS A 39 11.43 1.66 -0.38
N ALA A 40 10.51 1.53 0.58
CA ALA A 40 10.85 1.28 1.97
C ALA A 40 11.54 -0.09 2.16
N ALA A 41 11.08 -1.11 1.43
CA ALA A 41 11.68 -2.44 1.43
C ALA A 41 13.08 -2.42 0.83
N ARG A 42 13.29 -1.78 -0.34
CA ARG A 42 14.63 -1.59 -0.93
C ARG A 42 15.59 -0.85 0.00
N SER A 43 15.10 0.16 0.72
CA SER A 43 15.89 0.86 1.74
C SER A 43 16.36 -0.08 2.87
N ARG A 44 15.53 -1.06 3.25
CA ARG A 44 15.82 -2.01 4.33
C ARG A 44 16.65 -3.23 3.89
N TYR A 45 16.43 -3.73 2.69
CA TYR A 45 16.98 -5.01 2.20
C TYR A 45 18.03 -4.82 1.08
N GLY A 46 18.40 -3.58 0.77
CA GLY A 46 19.38 -3.24 -0.26
C GLY A 46 18.72 -2.79 -1.57
N GLN A 47 19.27 -1.73 -2.18
CA GLN A 47 18.78 -1.15 -3.43
C GLN A 47 19.00 -2.07 -4.64
N GLU A 48 19.86 -3.07 -4.50
CA GLU A 48 20.19 -4.04 -5.56
C GLU A 48 19.21 -5.21 -5.58
N THR A 49 18.38 -5.33 -4.55
CA THR A 49 17.32 -6.34 -4.48
C THR A 49 16.10 -5.84 -5.26
N ASP A 50 15.66 -6.63 -6.23
CA ASP A 50 14.43 -6.36 -6.96
C ASP A 50 13.22 -6.70 -6.07
N ILE A 51 12.56 -5.66 -5.53
CA ILE A 51 11.44 -5.79 -4.61
C ILE A 51 10.25 -5.04 -5.17
N HIS A 52 9.15 -5.77 -5.32
CA HIS A 52 7.85 -5.26 -5.73
C HIS A 52 6.84 -5.44 -4.60
N ALA A 53 5.93 -4.49 -4.45
CA ALA A 53 4.77 -4.60 -3.59
C ALA A 53 3.53 -4.61 -4.49
N ASP A 54 2.60 -5.50 -4.19
CA ASP A 54 1.29 -5.61 -4.84
C ASP A 54 0.25 -5.59 -3.72
N ILE A 55 -0.78 -4.77 -3.87
CA ILE A 55 -1.88 -4.64 -2.92
C ILE A 55 -3.15 -5.04 -3.62
N ASN A 56 -3.80 -6.08 -3.12
CA ASN A 56 -5.11 -6.47 -3.63
C ASN A 56 -6.15 -5.37 -3.32
N PRO A 57 -6.75 -4.71 -4.33
CA PRO A 57 -7.63 -3.56 -4.13
C PRO A 57 -8.99 -3.94 -3.50
N LYS A 58 -9.27 -5.23 -3.33
CA LYS A 58 -10.49 -5.75 -2.71
C LYS A 58 -10.24 -6.24 -1.28
N THR A 59 -9.10 -6.89 -1.03
CA THR A 59 -8.81 -7.53 0.27
C THR A 59 -7.76 -6.79 1.10
N GLY A 60 -6.94 -5.95 0.46
CA GLY A 60 -5.84 -5.21 1.10
C GLY A 60 -4.65 -6.08 1.46
N GLU A 61 -4.59 -7.29 0.90
CA GLU A 61 -3.45 -8.22 1.01
C GLU A 61 -2.25 -7.78 0.20
#